data_AF-A0A2H0NZH4-F1
#
_entry.id   AF-A0A2H0NZH4-F1
#
_cell.length_a   1.000
_cell.length_b   1.000
_cell.length_c   1.000
_cell.angle_alpha   90.00
_cell.angle_beta   90.00
_cell.angle_gamma   90.00
#
_symmetry.space_group_name_H-M   'P 1'
#
loop_
_entity.id
_entity.type
_entity.pdbx_description
1 polymer ?
#
loop_
_entity_poly.entity_id
_entity_poly.type
_entity_poly.pdbx_seq_one_letter_code
_entity_poly.pdbx_strand_id
1 'polypeptide(L)'
;MKNRLIIAAVLALSAAAAYASTITVLVQETALRKRAQSYAPSVGTAKLGQTFESEGLESGFYKTSAGYIHSSAVTAKKVNLGSAGSVGGSATAEEVTLAGKGFNAQVEKTYGAKNGAANFAAVNAMERRSVPENQLFDFLRAGGLMPAGGSK
;
A
#
# COMPACT_ATOMS: atom_id res chain seq x y z
N MET A 1 52.79 -20.28 -9.69
CA MET A 1 51.89 -19.30 -10.36
C MET A 1 50.43 -19.79 -10.45
N LYS A 2 50.19 -21.10 -10.63
CA LYS A 2 48.85 -21.71 -10.74
C LYS A 2 47.95 -21.54 -9.49
N ASN A 3 48.54 -21.56 -8.29
CA ASN A 3 47.79 -21.41 -7.02
C ASN A 3 47.41 -19.95 -6.68
N ARG A 4 48.04 -18.95 -7.32
CA ARG A 4 47.68 -17.53 -7.12
C ARG A 4 46.48 -17.10 -7.98
N LEU A 5 46.25 -17.78 -9.10
CA LEU A 5 45.09 -17.59 -9.97
C LEU A 5 43.80 -18.15 -9.36
N ILE A 6 43.89 -19.21 -8.56
CA ILE A 6 42.71 -19.83 -7.91
C ILE A 6 42.18 -18.97 -6.76
N ILE A 7 43.07 -18.30 -6.01
CA ILE A 7 42.67 -17.42 -4.89
C ILE A 7 42.00 -16.14 -5.41
N ALA A 8 42.43 -15.62 -6.57
CA ALA A 8 41.82 -14.45 -7.20
C ALA A 8 40.40 -14.74 -7.76
N ALA A 9 40.12 -15.99 -8.14
CA ALA A 9 38.81 -16.40 -8.66
C ALA A 9 37.77 -16.63 -7.54
N VAL A 10 38.20 -17.01 -6.33
CA VAL A 10 37.29 -17.21 -5.18
C VAL A 10 36.90 -15.89 -4.52
N LEU A 11 37.75 -14.86 -4.57
CA LEU A 11 37.45 -13.55 -3.98
C LEU A 11 36.52 -12.66 -4.85
N ALA A 12 36.34 -13.00 -6.12
CA ALA A 12 35.49 -12.24 -7.05
C ALA A 12 34.01 -12.66 -7.01
N LEU A 13 33.66 -13.70 -6.26
CA LEU A 13 32.30 -14.28 -6.27
C LEU A 13 31.43 -13.87 -5.07
N SER A 14 31.93 -13.05 -4.13
CA SER A 14 31.25 -12.78 -2.84
C SER A 14 30.62 -11.38 -2.71
N ALA A 15 30.45 -10.63 -3.80
CA ALA A 15 29.94 -9.25 -3.73
C ALA A 15 28.68 -9.02 -4.59
N ALA A 16 27.73 -9.96 -4.56
CA ALA A 16 26.34 -9.64 -4.90
C ALA A 16 25.64 -9.11 -3.63
N ALA A 17 26.01 -7.91 -3.21
CA ALA A 17 25.24 -7.20 -2.20
C ALA A 17 23.87 -6.90 -2.81
N ALA A 18 22.85 -7.64 -2.38
CA ALA A 18 21.47 -7.35 -2.70
C ALA A 18 21.20 -5.91 -2.25
N TYR A 19 20.91 -5.03 -3.20
CA TYR A 19 20.49 -3.66 -2.91
C TYR A 19 19.09 -3.70 -2.28
N ALA A 20 19.04 -3.94 -0.97
CA ALA A 20 17.84 -3.79 -0.19
C ALA A 20 17.60 -2.29 0.03
N SER A 21 16.49 -1.77 -0.50
CA SER A 21 16.10 -0.37 -0.29
C SER A 21 14.98 -0.32 0.75
N THR A 22 15.09 0.54 1.77
CA THR A 22 14.03 0.68 2.76
C THR A 22 12.85 1.47 2.17
N ILE A 23 11.66 0.90 2.25
CA ILE A 23 10.40 1.53 1.84
C ILE A 23 9.54 1.85 3.07
N THR A 24 8.79 2.95 3.03
CA THR A 24 7.91 3.39 4.11
C THR A 24 6.47 3.48 3.61
N VAL A 25 5.51 2.96 4.38
CA VAL A 25 4.07 3.02 4.06
C VAL A 25 3.53 4.44 4.26
N LEU A 26 2.84 4.98 3.25
CA LEU A 26 2.29 6.34 3.23
C LEU A 26 0.76 6.40 3.34
N VAL A 27 0.08 5.27 3.16
CA VAL A 27 -1.38 5.17 3.29
C VAL A 27 -1.74 4.70 4.69
N GLN A 28 -2.95 5.02 5.16
CA GLN A 28 -3.43 4.60 6.50
C GLN A 28 -3.30 3.09 6.71
N GLU A 29 -3.70 2.33 5.69
CA GLU A 29 -3.70 0.89 5.71
C GLU A 29 -3.47 0.34 4.30
N THR A 30 -2.67 -0.72 4.18
CA THR A 30 -2.47 -1.45 2.93
C THR A 30 -2.28 -2.95 3.19
N ALA A 31 -2.70 -3.78 2.24
CA ALA A 31 -2.57 -5.22 2.34
C ALA A 31 -1.19 -5.69 1.87
N LEU A 32 -0.53 -6.52 2.69
CA LEU A 32 0.59 -7.36 2.30
C LEU A 32 0.02 -8.58 1.56
N ARG A 33 0.47 -8.85 0.34
CA ARG A 33 -0.08 -9.92 -0.50
C ARG A 33 0.89 -11.08 -0.68
N LYS A 34 0.37 -12.28 -0.92
CA LYS A 34 1.20 -13.48 -1.21
C LYS A 34 1.98 -13.39 -2.52
N ARG A 35 1.47 -12.60 -3.48
CA ARG A 35 2.02 -12.46 -4.83
C ARG A 35 1.92 -11.00 -5.30
N ALA A 36 2.71 -10.63 -6.30
CA ALA A 36 2.71 -9.32 -6.94
C ALA A 36 1.46 -9.07 -7.82
N GLN A 37 0.26 -9.23 -7.25
CA GLN A 37 -1.03 -9.10 -7.93
C GLN A 37 -2.05 -8.47 -6.99
N SER A 38 -2.86 -7.55 -7.49
CA SER A 38 -3.86 -6.82 -6.67
C SER A 38 -4.99 -7.69 -6.12
N TYR A 39 -5.24 -8.85 -6.72
CA TYR A 39 -6.26 -9.82 -6.29
C TYR A 39 -5.65 -11.03 -5.54
N ALA A 40 -4.33 -11.05 -5.33
CA ALA A 40 -3.72 -12.14 -4.59
C ALA A 40 -4.13 -12.09 -3.11
N PRO A 41 -4.28 -13.24 -2.44
CA PRO A 41 -4.68 -13.29 -1.04
C PRO A 41 -3.76 -12.44 -0.14
N SER A 42 -4.36 -11.71 0.80
CA SER A 42 -3.63 -10.98 1.81
C SER A 42 -2.99 -11.92 2.84
N VAL A 43 -1.74 -11.64 3.20
CA VAL A 43 -0.98 -12.31 4.28
C VAL A 43 -1.05 -11.51 5.58
N GLY A 44 -1.32 -10.22 5.47
CA GLY A 44 -1.38 -9.31 6.60
C GLY A 44 -1.59 -7.87 6.13
N THR A 45 -1.54 -6.97 7.09
CA THR A 45 -1.83 -5.56 6.89
C THR A 45 -0.66 -4.71 7.37
N ALA A 46 -0.24 -3.76 6.53
CA ALA A 46 0.72 -2.73 6.89
C ALA A 46 0.02 -1.39 7.12
N LYS A 47 0.50 -0.64 8.12
CA LYS A 47 -0.08 0.64 8.53
C LYS A 47 0.83 1.80 8.18
N LEU A 48 0.25 3.00 8.13
CA LEU A 48 0.98 4.25 7.92
C LEU A 48 2.25 4.30 8.78
N GLY A 49 3.36 4.57 8.11
CA GLY A 49 4.66 4.75 8.74
C GLY A 49 5.44 3.51 9.09
N GLN A 50 4.89 2.31 8.86
CA GLN A 50 5.69 1.09 8.92
C GLN A 50 6.71 1.07 7.79
N THR A 51 7.90 0.57 8.11
CA THR A 51 9.01 0.44 7.17
C THR A 51 9.29 -1.02 6.87
N PHE A 52 9.68 -1.29 5.62
CA PHE A 52 10.05 -2.62 5.15
C PHE A 52 11.33 -2.53 4.33
N GLU A 53 12.13 -3.60 4.35
CA GLU A 53 13.22 -3.75 3.39
C GLU A 53 12.65 -4.32 2.08
N SER A 54 12.89 -3.61 0.98
CA SER A 54 12.53 -4.05 -0.36
C SER A 54 13.65 -4.88 -0.96
N GLU A 55 13.33 -6.13 -1.30
CA GLU A 55 14.20 -7.06 -2.06
C GLU A 55 14.16 -6.78 -3.57
N GLY A 56 13.18 -6.00 -4.04
CA GLY A 56 13.04 -5.63 -5.46
C GLY A 56 11.63 -5.23 -5.84
N LEU A 57 11.48 -4.63 -7.03
CA LEU A 57 10.19 -4.27 -7.61
C LEU A 57 9.79 -5.28 -8.69
N GLU A 58 8.63 -5.91 -8.52
CA GLU A 58 8.06 -6.90 -9.44
C GLU A 58 6.63 -6.49 -9.79
N SER A 59 6.34 -6.25 -11.07
CA SER A 59 4.98 -5.95 -11.56
C SER A 59 4.25 -4.82 -10.81
N GLY A 60 4.99 -3.80 -10.34
CA GLY A 60 4.43 -2.68 -9.57
C GLY A 60 4.30 -2.94 -8.06
N PHE A 61 4.79 -4.07 -7.56
CA PHE A 61 4.82 -4.43 -6.14
C PHE A 61 6.27 -4.55 -5.64
N TYR A 62 6.53 -4.01 -4.46
CA TYR A 62 7.77 -4.26 -3.75
C TYR A 62 7.69 -5.58 -3.02
N LYS A 63 8.67 -6.45 -3.26
CA LYS A 63 8.84 -7.69 -2.52
C LYS A 63 9.55 -7.38 -1.19
N THR A 64 8.97 -7.83 -0.10
CA THR A 64 9.51 -7.70 1.26
C THR A 64 9.51 -9.08 1.91
N SER A 65 10.21 -9.22 3.03
CA SER A 65 10.18 -10.45 3.84
C SER A 65 8.79 -10.84 4.33
N ALA A 66 7.88 -9.87 4.46
CA ALA A 66 6.51 -10.07 4.93
C ALA A 66 5.49 -10.27 3.79
N GLY A 67 5.90 -10.13 2.53
CA GLY A 67 5.05 -10.26 1.35
C GLY A 67 5.22 -9.12 0.35
N TYR A 68 4.25 -9.01 -0.56
CA TYR A 68 4.24 -8.02 -1.64
C TYR A 68 3.39 -6.81 -1.28
N ILE A 69 3.96 -5.61 -1.42
CA ILE A 69 3.30 -4.33 -1.14
C ILE A 69 3.20 -3.52 -2.43
N HIS A 70 2.02 -2.98 -2.74
CA HIS A 70 1.87 -2.18 -3.96
C HIS A 70 2.67 -0.87 -3.88
N SER A 71 3.35 -0.52 -4.96
CA SER A 71 4.21 0.67 -5.02
C SER A 71 3.49 1.99 -4.74
N SER A 72 2.18 2.09 -5.05
CA SER A 72 1.40 3.29 -4.76
C SER A 72 1.17 3.56 -3.26
N ALA A 73 1.36 2.53 -2.41
CA ALA A 73 1.13 2.63 -0.97
C ALA A 73 2.40 3.02 -0.20
N VAL A 74 3.57 3.01 -0.85
CA VAL A 74 4.88 3.14 -0.20
C VAL A 74 5.77 4.15 -0.91
N THR A 75 6.80 4.61 -0.21
CA THR A 75 7.86 5.44 -0.78
C THR A 75 9.23 4.97 -0.35
N ALA A 76 10.20 5.03 -1.26
CA ALA A 76 11.62 4.81 -0.96
C ALA A 76 12.32 6.10 -0.50
N LYS A 77 11.62 7.24 -0.50
CA LYS A 77 12.18 8.51 -0.01
C LYS A 77 12.16 8.53 1.51
N LYS A 78 13.12 9.24 2.12
CA LYS A 78 13.13 9.48 3.57
C LYS A 78 11.89 10.28 3.95
N VAL A 79 11.02 9.69 4.77
CA VAL A 79 9.80 10.34 5.26
C VAL A 79 10.01 10.69 6.73
N ASN A 80 9.88 11.98 7.07
CA ASN A 80 9.74 12.39 8.46
C ASN A 80 8.26 12.31 8.82
N LEU A 81 7.82 11.14 9.24
CA LEU A 81 6.49 10.96 9.80
C LEU A 81 6.53 11.52 11.21
N GLY A 82 5.95 12.69 11.43
CA GLY A 82 5.74 13.11 12.80
C GLY A 82 4.79 12.13 13.48
N SER A 83 5.11 11.81 14.74
CA SER A 83 4.34 10.85 15.52
C SER A 83 2.85 11.18 15.48
N ALA A 84 1.99 10.16 15.46
CA ALA A 84 0.54 10.27 15.50
C ALA A 84 -0.03 10.93 16.79
N GLY A 85 0.79 11.67 17.54
CA GLY A 85 0.40 12.45 18.71
C GLY A 85 1.00 13.85 18.80
N SER A 86 1.94 14.26 17.92
CA SER A 86 2.46 15.64 17.93
C SER A 86 3.30 15.92 16.69
N VAL A 87 2.64 16.22 15.57
CA VAL A 87 3.17 17.26 14.67
C VAL A 87 2.53 18.54 15.18
N GLY A 88 3.34 19.55 15.50
CA GLY A 88 2.84 20.83 16.02
C GLY A 88 1.73 21.38 15.12
N GLY A 89 0.53 21.48 15.69
CA GLY A 89 -0.68 21.98 15.04
C GLY A 89 -1.62 20.85 14.61
N SER A 90 -2.68 20.59 15.39
CA SER A 90 -3.93 20.10 14.76
C SER A 90 -4.27 21.11 13.67
N ALA A 91 -4.32 20.66 12.41
CA ALA A 91 -4.78 21.51 11.32
C ALA A 91 -6.12 22.11 11.73
N THR A 92 -6.25 23.43 11.68
CA THR A 92 -7.52 24.05 12.08
C THR A 92 -8.61 23.65 11.10
N ALA A 93 -9.87 23.73 11.52
CA ALA A 93 -10.98 23.41 10.64
C ALA A 93 -10.91 24.26 9.35
N GLU A 94 -10.41 25.49 9.42
CA GLU A 94 -10.19 26.40 8.30
C GLU A 94 -9.10 25.88 7.35
N GLU A 95 -7.98 25.37 7.87
CA GLU A 95 -6.90 24.80 7.06
C GLU A 95 -7.34 23.51 6.35
N VAL A 96 -8.05 22.63 7.07
CA VAL A 96 -8.64 21.41 6.48
C VAL A 96 -9.66 21.78 5.40
N THR A 97 -10.47 22.83 5.63
CA THR A 97 -11.45 23.34 4.67
C THR A 97 -10.78 23.92 3.43
N LEU A 98 -9.68 24.66 3.59
CA LEU A 98 -8.93 25.22 2.47
C LEU A 98 -8.35 24.12 1.58
N ALA A 99 -7.73 23.10 2.18
CA ALA A 99 -7.21 21.94 1.46
C ALA A 99 -8.33 21.11 0.80
N GLY A 100 -9.46 20.96 1.49
CA GLY A 100 -10.67 20.30 1.00
C GLY A 100 -11.48 21.14 0.01
N LYS A 101 -11.05 22.34 -0.39
CA LYS A 101 -11.81 23.28 -1.25
C LYS A 101 -13.24 23.57 -0.74
N GLY A 102 -13.42 23.63 0.58
CA GLY A 102 -14.71 23.79 1.21
C GLY A 102 -15.38 22.48 1.66
N PHE A 103 -14.88 21.32 1.26
CA PHE A 103 -15.43 20.03 1.68
C PHE A 103 -14.84 19.60 3.03
N ASN A 104 -15.70 19.46 4.03
CA ASN A 104 -15.36 18.95 5.35
C ASN A 104 -16.61 18.30 6.01
N ALA A 105 -16.40 17.59 7.13
CA ALA A 105 -17.47 16.89 7.83
C ALA A 105 -18.62 17.81 8.31
N GLN A 106 -18.32 19.06 8.67
CA GLN A 106 -19.33 20.03 9.11
C GLN A 106 -20.21 20.50 7.95
N VAL A 107 -19.62 20.69 6.77
CA VAL A 107 -20.34 21.05 5.53
C VAL A 107 -21.22 19.89 5.09
N GLU A 108 -20.74 18.66 5.10
CA GLU A 108 -21.54 17.48 4.79
C GLU A 108 -22.73 17.33 5.74
N LYS A 109 -22.50 17.47 7.05
CA LYS A 109 -23.57 17.42 8.06
C LYS A 109 -24.62 18.50 7.83
N THR A 110 -24.18 19.73 7.55
CA THR A 110 -25.09 20.85 7.28
C THR A 110 -25.86 20.65 5.98
N TYR A 111 -25.19 20.16 4.93
CA TYR A 111 -25.80 19.89 3.64
C TYR A 111 -26.82 18.75 3.74
N GLY A 112 -26.49 17.65 4.42
CA GLY A 112 -27.39 16.53 4.65
C GLY A 112 -28.61 16.90 5.49
N ALA A 113 -28.45 17.80 6.48
CA ALA A 113 -29.59 18.31 7.25
C ALA A 113 -30.54 19.20 6.42
N LYS A 114 -30.01 19.96 5.47
CA LYS A 114 -30.78 20.89 4.62
C LYS A 114 -31.37 20.25 3.37
N ASN A 115 -30.78 19.16 2.88
CA ASN A 115 -31.16 18.52 1.62
C ASN A 115 -31.64 17.10 1.88
N GLY A 116 -32.91 16.93 2.25
CA GLY A 116 -33.51 15.63 2.53
C GLY A 116 -33.57 14.67 1.34
N ALA A 117 -33.36 15.16 0.11
CA ALA A 117 -33.22 14.33 -1.09
C ALA A 117 -31.84 13.65 -1.20
N ALA A 118 -30.82 14.12 -0.46
CA ALA A 118 -29.50 13.53 -0.47
C ALA A 118 -29.48 12.26 0.40
N ASN A 119 -29.33 11.10 -0.23
CA ASN A 119 -29.30 9.81 0.47
C ASN A 119 -27.89 9.47 0.98
N PHE A 120 -27.45 10.18 2.03
CA PHE A 120 -26.17 9.88 2.71
C PHE A 120 -26.14 8.47 3.30
N ALA A 121 -27.28 7.90 3.66
CA ALA A 121 -27.35 6.53 4.16
C ALA A 121 -26.91 5.51 3.09
N ALA A 122 -27.31 5.70 1.83
CA ALA A 122 -26.87 4.87 0.72
C ALA A 122 -25.37 5.02 0.45
N VAL A 123 -24.83 6.24 0.49
CA VAL A 123 -23.39 6.49 0.35
C VAL A 123 -22.60 5.77 1.46
N ASN A 124 -23.01 5.94 2.71
CA ASN A 124 -22.40 5.27 3.85
C ASN A 124 -22.50 3.74 3.75
N ALA A 125 -23.61 3.21 3.23
CA ALA A 125 -23.76 1.79 2.99
C ALA A 125 -22.82 1.27 1.88
N MET A 126 -22.60 2.06 0.83
CA MET A 126 -21.62 1.76 -0.22
C MET A 126 -20.19 1.80 0.31
N GLU A 127 -19.83 2.82 1.08
CA GLU A 127 -18.49 2.98 1.67
C GLU A 127 -18.13 1.82 2.60
N ARG A 128 -19.10 1.34 3.40
CA ARG A 128 -18.90 0.20 4.32
C ARG A 128 -18.91 -1.16 3.63
N ARG A 129 -19.29 -1.23 2.35
CA ARG A 129 -19.37 -2.51 1.64
C ARG A 129 -17.97 -3.04 1.38
N SER A 130 -17.67 -4.18 1.98
CA SER A 130 -16.45 -4.94 1.71
C SER A 130 -16.79 -6.25 1.00
N VAL A 131 -16.01 -6.60 -0.03
CA VAL A 131 -16.14 -7.85 -0.76
C VAL A 131 -15.06 -8.82 -0.27
N PRO A 132 -15.41 -10.00 0.26
CA PRO A 132 -14.44 -11.00 0.66
C PRO A 132 -13.52 -11.43 -0.49
N GLU A 133 -12.23 -11.64 -0.20
CA GLU A 133 -11.23 -11.98 -1.22
C GLU A 133 -11.57 -13.27 -1.99
N ASN A 134 -12.16 -14.26 -1.32
CA ASN A 134 -12.60 -15.51 -1.95
C ASN A 134 -13.72 -15.28 -2.98
N GLN A 135 -14.70 -14.43 -2.66
CA GLN A 135 -15.78 -14.09 -3.59
C GLN A 135 -15.25 -13.33 -4.81
N LEU A 136 -14.28 -12.43 -4.61
CA LEU A 136 -13.60 -11.77 -5.72
C LEU A 136 -12.85 -12.78 -6.60
N PHE A 137 -12.15 -13.75 -6.00
CA PHE A 137 -11.43 -14.77 -6.76
C PHE A 137 -12.37 -15.67 -7.56
N ASP A 138 -13.47 -16.11 -6.95
CA ASP A 138 -14.49 -16.91 -7.62
C ASP A 138 -15.14 -16.13 -8.77
N PHE A 139 -15.40 -14.83 -8.58
CA PHE A 139 -15.88 -13.94 -9.64
C PHE A 139 -14.90 -13.86 -10.82
N LEU A 140 -13.60 -13.65 -10.55
CA LEU A 140 -12.57 -13.59 -11.59
C LEU A 140 -12.46 -14.91 -12.35
N ARG A 141 -12.54 -16.05 -11.65
CA ARG A 141 -12.50 -17.39 -12.25
C ARG A 141 -13.73 -17.64 -13.12
N ALA A 142 -14.93 -17.37 -12.60
CA ALA A 142 -16.19 -17.59 -13.31
C ALA A 142 -16.32 -16.68 -14.54
N GLY A 143 -15.82 -15.44 -14.46
CA GLY A 143 -15.85 -14.48 -15.56
C GLY A 143 -14.76 -14.65 -16.61
N GLY A 144 -13.82 -15.60 -16.45
CA GLY A 144 -12.66 -15.72 -17.33
C GLY A 144 -11.73 -14.50 -17.30
N LEU A 145 -11.75 -13.72 -16.22
CA LEU A 145 -11.03 -12.47 -16.05
C LEU A 145 -9.64 -12.66 -15.42
N MET A 146 -9.16 -13.91 -15.32
CA MET A 146 -7.83 -14.19 -14.81
C MET A 146 -6.76 -13.76 -15.83
N PRO A 147 -5.80 -12.90 -15.46
CA PRO A 147 -4.69 -12.54 -16.34
C PRO A 147 -3.86 -13.78 -16.71
N ALA A 148 -3.29 -13.78 -17.91
CA ALA A 148 -2.29 -14.77 -18.31
C ALA A 148 -1.09 -14.70 -17.36
N GLY A 149 -1.02 -15.61 -16.40
CA GLY A 149 -0.02 -15.61 -15.30
C GLY A 149 -0.62 -15.70 -13.88
N GLY A 150 -1.94 -15.63 -13.71
CA GLY A 150 -2.62 -15.73 -12.41
C GLY A 150 -2.91 -17.16 -11.92
N SER A 151 -2.60 -18.18 -12.72
CA SER A 151 -3.05 -19.57 -12.53
C SER A 151 -2.03 -20.52 -11.90
N LYS A 152 -0.94 -20.02 -11.29
CA LYS A 152 0.00 -20.83 -10.50
C LYS A 152 0.19 -20.24 -9.11
#